data_AF-A0A7S2XV59-F1
#
_entry.id   AF-A0A7S2XV59-F1
#
_cell.length_a   1.000
_cell.length_b   1.000
_cell.length_c   1.000
_cell.angle_alpha   90.00
_cell.angle_beta   90.00
_cell.angle_gamma   90.00
#
_symmetry.space_group_name_H-M   'P 1'
#
loop_
_entity.id
_entity.type
_entity.pdbx_description
1 polymer ?
#
loop_
_entity_poly.entity_id
_entity_poly.type
_entity_poly.pdbx_seq_one_letter_code
_entity_poly.pdbx_strand_id
1 'polypeptide(L)'
;CTSLASKPIKKVAEARARKRKRAVTKLKAAKKKANTIASAPDLTERQKLKAIQQAMKKGQSSIEKPGKVYVVSRKFQRGKGGKSKVKFVDARLRSDKRGMERA
;
A
#
# COMPACT_ATOMS: atom_id res chain seq x y z
N CYS A 1 -13.73 -8.51 31.02
CA CYS A 1 -13.28 -9.63 30.15
C CYS A 1 -14.37 -9.89 29.10
N THR A 2 -14.29 -9.28 27.92
CA THR A 2 -15.35 -9.38 26.90
C THR A 2 -15.03 -10.50 25.91
N SER A 3 -15.77 -11.62 26.01
CA SER A 3 -16.03 -12.59 24.92
C SER A 3 -14.86 -12.79 23.94
N LEU A 4 -13.73 -13.24 24.45
CA LEU A 4 -12.58 -13.60 23.64
C LEU A 4 -12.91 -14.89 22.89
N ALA A 5 -12.94 -14.81 21.56
CA ALA A 5 -12.85 -15.94 20.62
C ALA A 5 -14.12 -16.53 19.97
N SER A 6 -15.18 -15.75 19.71
CA SER A 6 -15.98 -16.07 18.50
C SER A 6 -16.30 -14.81 17.69
N LYS A 7 -15.51 -14.55 16.65
CA LYS A 7 -15.96 -13.70 15.54
C LYS A 7 -16.79 -14.63 14.65
N PRO A 8 -18.12 -14.56 14.62
CA PRO A 8 -18.90 -15.49 13.82
C PRO A 8 -18.50 -15.36 12.35
N ILE A 9 -18.38 -16.50 11.66
CA ILE A 9 -17.89 -16.59 10.27
C ILE A 9 -18.64 -15.60 9.37
N LYS A 10 -19.96 -15.47 9.58
CA LYS A 10 -20.83 -14.51 8.90
C LYS A 10 -20.36 -13.05 9.06
N LYS A 11 -20.00 -12.63 10.28
CA LYS A 11 -19.54 -11.25 10.53
C LYS A 11 -18.14 -11.00 10.00
N VAL A 12 -17.26 -12.01 10.01
CA VAL A 12 -15.94 -11.91 9.36
C VAL A 12 -16.09 -11.76 7.84
N ALA A 13 -16.97 -12.55 7.23
CA ALA A 13 -17.28 -12.48 5.81
C ALA A 13 -17.90 -11.12 5.43
N GLU A 14 -18.88 -10.65 6.21
CA GLU A 14 -19.51 -9.33 6.04
C GLU A 14 -18.46 -8.20 6.13
N ALA A 15 -17.59 -8.23 7.12
CA ALA A 15 -16.52 -7.25 7.28
C ALA A 15 -15.53 -7.27 6.10
N ARG A 16 -15.14 -8.46 5.62
CA ARG A 16 -14.30 -8.61 4.41
C ARG A 16 -15.00 -8.07 3.16
N ALA A 17 -16.28 -8.39 2.96
CA ALA A 17 -17.08 -7.88 1.85
C ALA A 17 -17.21 -6.36 1.90
N ARG A 18 -17.45 -5.77 3.07
CA ARG A 18 -17.51 -4.31 3.25
C ARG A 18 -16.18 -3.64 2.91
N LYS A 19 -15.05 -4.21 3.36
CA LYS A 19 -13.71 -3.72 3.01
C LYS A 19 -13.46 -3.80 1.49
N ARG A 20 -13.80 -4.92 0.85
CA ARG A 20 -13.71 -5.09 -0.61
C ARG A 20 -14.59 -4.08 -1.37
N LYS A 21 -15.84 -3.91 -0.96
CA LYS A 21 -16.78 -2.93 -1.57
C LYS A 21 -16.20 -1.52 -1.52
N ARG A 22 -15.66 -1.09 -0.37
CA ARG A 22 -15.00 0.23 -0.23
C ARG A 22 -13.79 0.40 -1.14
N ALA A 23 -12.98 -0.63 -1.32
CA ALA A 23 -11.83 -0.58 -2.24
C ALA A 23 -12.30 -0.45 -3.70
N VAL A 24 -13.29 -1.26 -4.10
CA VAL A 24 -13.84 -1.24 -5.47
C VAL A 24 -14.52 0.10 -5.77
N THR A 25 -15.26 0.69 -4.84
CA THR A 25 -15.91 2.00 -5.07
C THR A 25 -14.89 3.11 -5.27
N LYS A 26 -13.79 3.14 -4.50
CA LYS A 26 -12.68 4.08 -4.70
C LYS A 26 -12.01 3.90 -6.06
N LEU A 27 -11.77 2.66 -6.48
CA LEU A 27 -11.20 2.37 -7.81
C LEU A 27 -12.16 2.79 -8.94
N LYS A 28 -13.46 2.53 -8.81
CA LYS A 28 -14.47 2.97 -9.78
C LYS A 28 -14.50 4.51 -9.89
N ALA A 29 -14.46 5.22 -8.77
CA ALA A 29 -14.40 6.68 -8.76
C ALA A 29 -13.13 7.22 -9.42
N ALA A 30 -11.98 6.60 -9.16
CA ALA A 30 -10.71 6.95 -9.81
C ALA A 30 -10.74 6.72 -11.33
N LYS A 31 -11.32 5.59 -11.79
CA LYS A 31 -11.52 5.31 -13.22
C LYS A 31 -12.42 6.34 -13.90
N LYS A 32 -13.53 6.72 -13.26
CA LYS A 32 -14.42 7.78 -13.78
C LYS A 32 -13.66 9.09 -13.96
N LYS A 33 -12.89 9.52 -12.95
CA LYS A 33 -12.05 10.73 -13.04
C LYS A 33 -10.97 10.64 -14.13
N ALA A 34 -10.37 9.47 -14.33
CA ALA A 34 -9.40 9.27 -15.41
C ALA A 34 -10.06 9.43 -16.79
N ASN A 35 -11.26 8.87 -16.99
CA ASN A 35 -11.99 8.98 -18.25
C ASN A 35 -12.41 10.42 -18.55
N THR A 36 -12.86 11.19 -17.54
CA THR A 36 -13.18 12.61 -17.73
C THR A 36 -11.96 13.43 -18.12
N ILE A 37 -10.80 13.16 -17.52
CA ILE A 37 -9.53 13.83 -17.86
C ILE A 37 -9.07 13.47 -19.28
N ALA A 38 -9.24 12.21 -19.70
CA ALA A 38 -8.86 11.77 -21.04
C ALA A 38 -9.68 12.48 -22.14
N SER A 39 -10.97 12.70 -21.87
CA SER A 39 -11.92 13.30 -22.81
C SER A 39 -11.83 14.84 -22.86
N ALA A 40 -11.17 15.47 -21.89
CA ALA A 40 -11.01 16.93 -21.85
C ALA A 40 -10.07 17.42 -22.99
N PRO A 41 -10.50 18.36 -23.85
CA PRO A 41 -9.68 18.85 -24.96
C PRO A 41 -8.62 19.88 -24.55
N ASP A 42 -8.78 20.55 -23.40
CA ASP A 42 -7.98 21.74 -23.03
C ASP A 42 -6.57 21.43 -22.49
N LEU A 43 -6.24 20.15 -22.28
CA LEU A 43 -4.99 19.71 -21.65
C LEU A 43 -4.01 19.17 -22.69
N THR A 44 -2.74 19.52 -22.56
CA THR A 44 -1.66 18.86 -23.31
C THR A 44 -1.56 17.39 -22.90
N GLU A 45 -1.14 16.51 -23.82
CA GLU A 45 -1.06 15.06 -23.58
C GLU A 45 -0.23 14.71 -22.33
N ARG A 46 0.90 15.41 -22.14
CA ARG A 46 1.75 15.25 -20.95
C ARG A 46 1.02 15.55 -19.65
N GLN A 47 0.15 16.57 -19.65
CA GLN A 47 -0.66 16.93 -18.48
C GLN A 47 -1.79 15.92 -18.26
N LYS A 48 -2.45 15.43 -19.33
CA LYS A 48 -3.44 14.35 -19.23
C LYS A 48 -2.84 13.11 -18.57
N LEU A 49 -1.65 12.68 -19.01
CA LEU A 49 -0.96 11.54 -18.44
C LEU A 49 -0.65 11.71 -16.95
N LYS A 50 -0.10 12.88 -16.55
CA LYS A 50 0.18 13.18 -15.13
C LYS A 50 -1.10 13.16 -14.30
N ALA A 51 -2.18 13.75 -14.80
CA ALA A 51 -3.46 13.82 -14.09
C ALA A 51 -4.13 12.44 -13.96
N ILE A 52 -4.08 11.59 -15.00
CA ILE A 52 -4.54 10.20 -14.97
C ILE A 52 -3.74 9.39 -13.95
N GLN A 53 -2.40 9.50 -13.96
CA GLN A 53 -1.54 8.82 -12.99
C GLN A 53 -1.88 9.20 -11.55
N GLN A 54 -2.12 10.49 -11.27
CA GLN A 54 -2.53 10.95 -9.95
C GLN A 54 -3.92 10.43 -9.55
N ALA A 55 -4.89 10.43 -10.46
CA ALA A 55 -6.24 9.92 -10.21
C ALA A 55 -6.20 8.42 -9.87
N MET A 56 -5.46 7.62 -10.63
CA MET A 56 -5.32 6.18 -10.40
C MET A 56 -4.55 5.86 -9.11
N LYS A 57 -3.48 6.61 -8.81
CA LYS A 57 -2.68 6.44 -7.57
C LYS A 57 -3.53 6.67 -6.31
N LYS A 58 -4.46 7.65 -6.35
CA LYS A 58 -5.42 7.89 -5.26
C LYS A 58 -6.43 6.76 -5.08
N GLY A 59 -6.78 6.05 -6.15
CA GLY A 59 -7.64 4.84 -6.08
C GLY A 59 -6.90 3.62 -5.52
N GLN A 60 -5.61 3.48 -5.85
CA GLN A 60 -4.76 2.36 -5.44
C GLN A 60 -4.13 2.50 -4.05
N SER A 61 -4.19 3.68 -3.42
CA SER A 61 -3.59 3.93 -2.11
C SER A 61 -4.15 3.08 -0.96
N SER A 62 -5.31 2.44 -1.17
CA SER A 62 -5.89 1.48 -0.23
C SER A 62 -5.26 0.09 -0.27
N ILE A 63 -4.44 -0.19 -1.29
CA ILE A 63 -3.64 -1.40 -1.38
C ILE A 63 -2.34 -1.11 -0.64
N GLU A 64 -2.20 -1.68 0.56
CA GLU A 64 -0.96 -1.59 1.34
C GLU A 64 0.20 -2.04 0.44
N LYS A 65 1.16 -1.14 0.23
CA LYS A 65 2.37 -1.50 -0.50
C LYS A 65 3.10 -2.57 0.31
N PRO A 66 3.65 -3.62 -0.33
CA PRO A 66 4.41 -4.61 0.40
C PRO A 66 5.53 -3.91 1.19
N GLY A 67 5.59 -4.19 2.49
CA GLY A 67 6.61 -3.64 3.37
C GLY A 67 8.02 -3.99 2.90
N LYS A 68 9.00 -3.17 3.27
CA LYS A 68 10.41 -3.47 3.03
C LYS A 68 10.83 -4.61 3.96
N VAL A 69 11.49 -5.62 3.41
CA VAL A 69 12.06 -6.72 4.18
C VAL A 69 13.42 -6.26 4.72
N TYR A 70 13.61 -6.32 6.04
CA TYR A 70 14.85 -5.92 6.68
C TYR A 70 15.80 -7.11 6.84
N VAL A 71 17.00 -7.03 6.26
CA VAL A 71 18.03 -8.07 6.35
C VAL A 71 19.26 -7.49 7.03
N VAL A 72 19.91 -8.25 7.92
CA VAL A 72 21.12 -7.79 8.61
C VAL A 72 22.32 -7.88 7.66
N SER A 73 22.99 -6.77 7.39
CA SER A 73 24.23 -6.80 6.59
C SER A 73 25.39 -7.39 7.38
N ARG A 74 26.19 -8.25 6.72
CA ARG A 74 27.49 -8.73 7.21
C ARG A 74 28.62 -8.03 6.42
N LYS A 75 29.82 -7.95 7.02
CA LYS A 75 30.96 -7.15 6.53
C LYS A 75 31.27 -7.33 5.03
N PHE A 76 31.11 -8.54 4.50
CA PHE A 76 31.35 -8.88 3.09
C PHE A 76 30.08 -9.06 2.23
N GLN A 77 28.88 -8.98 2.82
CA GLN A 77 27.59 -9.13 2.13
C GLN A 77 26.77 -7.84 2.17
N ARG A 78 27.42 -6.69 1.94
CA ARG A 78 26.71 -5.43 1.75
C ARG A 78 26.19 -5.40 0.32
N GLY A 79 24.99 -5.95 0.10
CA GLY A 79 24.29 -5.76 -1.17
C GLY A 79 24.16 -4.27 -1.49
N LYS A 80 24.30 -3.88 -2.76
CA LYS A 80 24.13 -2.48 -3.19
C LYS A 80 22.77 -1.99 -2.68
N GLY A 81 22.76 -0.96 -1.84
CA GLY A 81 21.58 -0.37 -1.20
C GLY A 81 20.65 0.37 -2.16
N GLY A 82 20.35 -0.25 -3.30
CA GLY A 82 19.39 0.24 -4.28
C GLY A 82 17.96 0.03 -3.82
N LYS A 83 17.02 0.56 -4.62
CA LYS A 83 15.57 0.62 -4.44
C LYS A 83 14.87 -0.76 -4.38
N SER A 84 15.53 -1.79 -3.86
CA SER A 84 15.00 -3.15 -3.77
C SER A 84 14.02 -3.30 -2.59
N LYS A 85 13.19 -4.34 -2.66
CA LYS A 85 12.27 -4.75 -1.57
C LYS A 85 13.02 -5.05 -0.26
N VAL A 86 14.32 -5.33 -0.34
CA VAL A 86 15.18 -5.64 0.79
C VAL A 86 15.98 -4.40 1.22
N LYS A 87 15.81 -3.97 2.48
CA LYS A 87 16.64 -2.94 3.10
C LYS A 87 17.65 -3.63 4.02
N PHE A 88 18.92 -3.57 3.63
CA PHE A 88 20.02 -3.99 4.49
C PHE A 88 20.13 -3.01 5.67
N VAL A 89 20.19 -3.55 6.88
CA VAL A 89 20.25 -2.80 8.14
C VAL A 89 21.30 -3.39 9.05
N ASP A 90 21.85 -2.57 9.93
CA ASP A 90 22.76 -3.05 10.97
C ASP A 90 21.97 -3.79 12.06
N ALA A 91 22.67 -4.66 12.82
CA ALA A 91 22.06 -5.48 13.86
C ALA A 91 21.33 -4.65 14.92
N ARG A 92 21.94 -3.54 15.36
CA ARG A 92 21.35 -2.62 16.34
C ARG A 92 20.02 -2.03 15.86
N LEU A 93 19.99 -1.51 14.62
CA LEU A 93 18.77 -0.94 14.05
C LEU A 93 17.65 -1.97 13.85
N ARG A 94 17.98 -3.26 13.61
CA ARG A 94 16.98 -4.33 13.59
C ARG A 94 16.44 -4.62 14.99
N SER A 95 17.29 -4.59 16.02
CA SER A 95 16.89 -4.79 17.41
C SER A 95 16.01 -3.64 17.92
N ASP A 96 16.40 -2.40 17.67
CA ASP A 96 15.67 -1.21 18.14
C ASP A 96 14.25 -1.16 17.55
N LYS A 97 14.11 -1.44 16.25
CA LYS A 97 12.79 -1.53 15.59
C LYS A 97 11.92 -2.64 16.16
N ARG A 98 12.51 -3.80 16.42
CA ARG A 98 11.79 -4.92 17.05
C ARG A 98 11.33 -4.55 18.46
N GLY A 99 12.11 -3.77 19.20
CA GLY A 99 11.72 -3.22 20.49
C GLY A 99 10.51 -2.30 20.37
N MET A 100 10.54 -1.35 19.43
CA MET A 100 9.44 -0.43 19.19
C MET A 100 8.13 -1.12 18.74
N GLU A 101 8.20 -2.19 17.94
CA GLU A 101 7.00 -2.92 17.49
C GLU A 101 6.35 -3.78 18.59
N ARG A 102 7.07 -4.08 19.67
CA ARG A 102 6.58 -4.90 20.80
C ARG A 102 5.99 -4.08 21.94
N ALA A 103 6.38 -2.81 22.06
CA ALA A 103 5.82 -1.85 23.00
C ALA A 103 4.44 -1.37 22.52
#